data_AF-A0A535RFZ4-F1
#
_entry.id   AF-A0A535RFZ4-F1
#
_cell.length_a   1.000
_cell.length_b   1.000
_cell.length_c   1.000
_cell.angle_alpha   90.00
_cell.angle_beta   90.00
_cell.angle_gamma   90.00
#
_symmetry.space_group_name_H-M   'P 1'
#
loop_
_entity.id
_entity.type
_entity.pdbx_description
1 polymer ?
#
loop_
_entity_poly.entity_id
_entity_poly.type
_entity_poly.pdbx_seq_one_letter_code
_entity_poly.pdbx_strand_id
1 'polypeptide(L)'
;VALVSDTDTLDRNTGREGATLITLHQVKGLEFPVVFIAGMEEGLLPHTRALQEGDTGVAEERRLAYVGITRAQQRLYLLHAFRRHLYGSSQLAQASRFLGDLPQDDIERPRRPGAPELAPLRAPGSVRQAVHAHAVRPNPVE
;
A
#
# COMPACT_ATOMS: atom_id res chain seq x y z
N VAL A 1 -6.34 -16.28 -27.14
CA VAL A 1 -7.63 -16.45 -26.43
C VAL A 1 -7.54 -15.64 -25.16
N ALA A 2 -8.26 -14.51 -25.08
CA ALA A 2 -8.30 -13.70 -23.86
C ALA A 2 -9.32 -14.31 -22.89
N LEU A 3 -8.93 -14.46 -21.62
CA LEU A 3 -9.83 -14.88 -20.56
C LEU A 3 -10.70 -13.68 -20.19
N VAL A 4 -11.95 -13.68 -20.62
CA VAL A 4 -12.95 -12.72 -20.16
C VAL A 4 -13.29 -13.10 -18.72
N SER A 5 -12.97 -12.23 -17.76
CA SER A 5 -13.36 -12.41 -16.36
C SER A 5 -14.79 -11.91 -16.16
N ASP A 6 -15.55 -12.57 -15.30
CA ASP A 6 -16.92 -12.16 -14.93
C ASP A 6 -16.97 -10.74 -14.35
N THR A 7 -15.84 -10.22 -13.84
CA THR A 7 -15.76 -8.82 -13.37
C THR A 7 -15.81 -7.81 -14.52
N ASP A 8 -15.29 -8.18 -15.69
CA ASP A 8 -15.21 -7.29 -16.86
C ASP A 8 -16.57 -7.16 -17.57
N THR A 9 -17.44 -8.17 -17.42
CA THR A 9 -18.82 -8.15 -17.94
C THR A 9 -19.78 -7.42 -17.01
N LEU A 10 -19.51 -7.36 -15.71
CA LEU A 10 -20.33 -6.64 -14.73
C LEU A 10 -20.36 -5.13 -15.01
N ASP A 11 -19.23 -4.55 -15.42
CA ASP A 11 -19.09 -3.10 -15.64
C ASP A 11 -19.83 -2.65 -16.93
N ARG A 12 -19.76 -3.46 -18.00
CA ARG A 12 -20.30 -3.08 -19.31
C ARG A 12 -21.81 -3.28 -19.45
N ASN A 13 -22.41 -4.21 -18.70
CA ASN A 13 -23.82 -4.60 -18.87
C ASN A 13 -24.78 -4.04 -17.80
N THR A 14 -24.28 -3.55 -16.66
CA THR A 14 -25.17 -3.15 -15.54
C THR A 14 -25.32 -1.64 -15.36
N GLY A 15 -24.57 -0.82 -16.09
CA GLY A 15 -24.60 0.65 -15.96
C GLY A 15 -24.22 1.15 -14.57
N ARG A 16 -23.48 0.35 -13.79
CA ARG A 16 -23.09 0.67 -12.43
C ARG A 16 -21.75 1.38 -12.44
N GLU A 17 -21.79 2.70 -12.27
CA GLU A 17 -20.59 3.50 -12.01
C GLU A 17 -20.05 3.17 -10.61
N GLY A 18 -18.78 2.76 -10.52
CA GLY A 18 -18.16 2.44 -9.24
C GLY A 18 -16.69 2.07 -9.34
N ALA A 19 -16.04 1.95 -8.19
CA ALA A 19 -14.68 1.42 -8.11
C ALA A 19 -14.69 -0.11 -8.01
N THR A 20 -13.84 -0.76 -8.78
CA THR A 20 -13.64 -2.21 -8.73
C THR A 20 -12.71 -2.58 -7.57
N LEU A 21 -13.24 -3.33 -6.60
CA LEU A 21 -12.46 -3.90 -5.51
C LEU A 21 -12.30 -5.40 -5.75
N ILE A 22 -11.06 -5.83 -5.97
CA ILE A 22 -10.69 -7.22 -6.22
C ILE A 22 -9.40 -7.58 -5.50
N THR A 23 -9.15 -8.87 -5.32
CA THR A 23 -7.89 -9.36 -4.77
C THR A 23 -6.81 -9.43 -5.85
N LEU A 24 -5.53 -9.39 -5.45
CA LEU A 24 -4.41 -9.55 -6.40
C LEU A 24 -4.46 -10.87 -7.17
N HIS A 25 -5.00 -11.95 -6.58
CA HIS A 25 -5.14 -13.23 -7.27
C HIS A 25 -6.17 -13.19 -8.40
N GLN A 26 -7.23 -12.39 -8.24
CA GLN A 26 -8.31 -12.24 -9.24
C GLN A 26 -7.97 -11.24 -10.35
N VAL A 27 -6.93 -10.43 -10.17
CA VAL A 27 -6.57 -9.35 -11.10
C VAL A 27 -5.96 -9.86 -12.41
N LYS A 28 -5.56 -11.13 -12.48
CA LYS A 28 -4.86 -11.72 -13.62
C LYS A 28 -5.72 -11.63 -14.89
N GLY A 29 -5.16 -11.02 -15.93
CA GLY A 29 -5.83 -10.86 -17.24
C GLY A 29 -6.74 -9.64 -17.33
N LEU A 30 -6.91 -8.90 -16.22
CA LEU A 30 -7.57 -7.59 -16.22
C LEU A 30 -6.52 -6.48 -16.31
N GLU A 31 -6.91 -5.30 -16.77
CA GLU A 31 -6.09 -4.10 -16.75
C GLU A 31 -6.98 -2.88 -16.51
N PHE A 32 -6.43 -1.86 -15.84
CA PHE A 32 -7.18 -0.67 -15.45
C PHE A 32 -6.35 0.59 -15.73
N PRO A 33 -6.99 1.71 -16.11
CA PRO A 33 -6.28 2.98 -16.26
C PRO A 33 -5.53 3.39 -14.99
N VAL A 34 -6.17 3.19 -13.83
CA VAL A 34 -5.62 3.53 -12.51
C VAL A 34 -5.78 2.35 -11.57
N VAL A 35 -4.71 1.98 -10.86
CA VAL A 35 -4.72 0.90 -9.87
C VAL A 35 -4.22 1.40 -8.53
N PHE A 36 -4.93 1.00 -7.46
CA PHE A 36 -4.50 1.18 -6.08
C PHE A 36 -4.20 -0.19 -5.48
N ILE A 37 -2.94 -0.43 -5.10
CA ILE A 37 -2.56 -1.61 -4.33
C ILE A 37 -2.46 -1.19 -2.87
N ALA A 38 -3.45 -1.61 -2.08
CA ALA A 38 -3.49 -1.35 -0.65
C ALA A 38 -2.81 -2.47 0.14
N GLY A 39 -2.24 -2.12 1.29
CA GLY A 39 -1.66 -3.11 2.21
C GLY A 39 -0.27 -3.59 1.78
N MET A 40 0.55 -2.68 1.24
CA MET A 40 1.98 -2.92 0.98
C MET A 40 2.75 -2.99 2.31
N GLU A 41 2.52 -4.06 3.06
CA GLU A 41 2.96 -4.27 4.43
C GLU A 41 3.52 -5.69 4.61
N GLU A 42 4.58 -5.85 5.41
CA GLU A 42 5.06 -7.17 5.83
C GLU A 42 3.94 -7.91 6.58
N GLY A 43 3.72 -9.18 6.23
CA GLY A 43 2.66 -10.01 6.80
C GLY A 43 1.34 -9.95 6.03
N LEU A 44 1.11 -8.92 5.19
CA LEU A 44 0.00 -8.84 4.23
C LEU A 44 0.49 -9.13 2.79
N LEU A 45 1.53 -8.44 2.33
CA LEU A 45 2.15 -8.62 1.03
C LEU A 45 3.66 -8.31 1.13
N PRO A 46 4.54 -9.30 1.34
CA PRO A 46 4.26 -10.74 1.31
C PRO A 46 3.39 -11.21 2.49
N HIS A 47 2.47 -12.13 2.21
CA HIS A 47 1.61 -12.71 3.23
C HIS A 47 2.41 -13.52 4.26
N THR A 48 1.94 -13.54 5.52
CA THR A 48 2.64 -14.21 6.64
C THR A 48 3.00 -15.67 6.36
N ARG A 49 2.14 -16.41 5.63
CA ARG A 49 2.43 -17.80 5.23
C ARG A 49 3.64 -17.91 4.30
N ALA A 50 3.73 -17.04 3.29
CA ALA A 50 4.85 -17.00 2.38
C ALA A 50 6.16 -16.65 3.09
N LEU A 51 6.10 -15.80 4.13
CA LEU A 51 7.26 -15.51 4.98
C LEU A 51 7.73 -16.77 5.75
N GLN A 52 6.80 -17.61 6.21
CA GLN A 52 7.12 -18.86 6.90
C GLN A 52 7.70 -19.93 5.96
N GLU A 53 7.27 -19.92 4.69
CA GLU A 53 7.81 -20.77 3.62
C GLU A 53 9.21 -20.32 3.15
N GLY A 54 9.68 -19.16 3.60
CA GLY A 54 10.99 -18.62 3.28
C GLY A 54 11.07 -18.06 1.85
N ASP A 55 12.26 -18.17 1.24
CA ASP A 55 12.56 -17.48 -0.02
C ASP A 55 11.65 -17.91 -1.17
N THR A 56 11.25 -19.18 -1.22
CA THR A 56 10.35 -19.70 -2.26
C THR A 56 8.97 -19.06 -2.17
N GLY A 57 8.38 -18.98 -0.98
CA GLY A 57 7.08 -18.36 -0.76
C GLY A 57 7.12 -16.85 -1.05
N VAL A 58 8.17 -16.17 -0.58
CA VAL A 58 8.38 -14.74 -0.84
C VAL A 58 8.57 -14.47 -2.34
N ALA A 59 9.24 -15.35 -3.09
CA ALA A 59 9.39 -15.23 -4.53
C ALA A 59 8.04 -15.34 -5.27
N GLU A 60 7.11 -16.17 -4.79
CA GLU A 60 5.77 -16.28 -5.37
C GLU A 60 4.92 -15.03 -5.09
N GLU A 61 4.92 -14.54 -3.85
CA GLU A 61 4.25 -13.28 -3.50
C GLU A 61 4.84 -12.08 -4.26
N ARG A 62 6.14 -12.11 -4.55
CA ARG A 62 6.79 -11.11 -5.41
C ARG A 62 6.25 -11.13 -6.83
N ARG A 63 6.02 -12.32 -7.40
CA ARG A 63 5.37 -12.47 -8.71
C ARG A 63 3.93 -11.95 -8.65
N LEU A 64 3.20 -12.22 -7.57
CA LEU A 64 1.85 -11.71 -7.37
C LEU A 64 1.83 -10.17 -7.32
N ALA A 65 2.75 -9.55 -6.58
CA ALA A 65 2.91 -8.10 -6.54
C ALA A 65 3.23 -7.53 -7.93
N TYR A 66 4.16 -8.14 -8.66
CA TYR A 66 4.48 -7.76 -10.04
C TYR A 66 3.27 -7.84 -10.98
N VAL A 67 2.48 -8.91 -10.89
CA VAL A 67 1.23 -9.04 -11.66
C VAL A 67 0.31 -7.87 -11.34
N GLY A 68 0.07 -7.55 -10.07
CA GLY A 68 -0.75 -6.41 -9.66
C GLY A 68 -0.25 -5.06 -10.17
N ILE A 69 1.05 -4.80 -10.05
CA ILE A 69 1.72 -3.57 -10.51
C ILE A 69 1.51 -3.37 -12.02
N THR A 70 1.69 -4.44 -12.80
CA THR A 70 1.55 -4.40 -14.26
C THR A 70 0.10 -4.34 -14.76
N ARG A 71 -0.89 -4.27 -13.86
CA ARG A 71 -2.29 -4.03 -14.25
C ARG A 71 -2.61 -2.56 -14.45
N ALA A 72 -1.77 -1.67 -13.96
CA ALA A 72 -1.93 -0.23 -14.14
C ALA A 72 -1.46 0.18 -15.53
N GLN A 73 -2.32 0.82 -16.30
CA GLN A 73 -1.96 1.34 -17.63
C GLN A 73 -1.41 2.78 -17.57
N GLN A 74 -1.90 3.61 -16.64
CA GLN A 74 -1.53 5.03 -16.57
C GLN A 74 -0.97 5.41 -15.19
N ARG A 75 -1.65 5.06 -14.11
CA ARG A 75 -1.25 5.46 -12.74
C ARG A 75 -1.35 4.30 -11.78
N LEU A 76 -0.31 4.14 -10.98
CA LEU A 76 -0.21 3.14 -9.92
C LEU A 76 0.00 3.84 -8.58
N TYR A 77 -0.82 3.49 -7.59
CA TYR A 77 -0.66 3.95 -6.21
C TYR A 77 -0.40 2.75 -5.31
N LEU A 78 0.69 2.81 -4.57
CA LEU A 78 1.10 1.78 -3.60
C LEU A 78 0.91 2.33 -2.19
N LEU A 79 0.05 1.69 -1.40
CA LEU A 79 -0.38 2.22 -0.11
C LEU A 79 0.11 1.35 1.04
N HIS A 80 0.83 1.98 1.97
CA HIS A 80 1.28 1.43 3.23
C HIS A 80 0.64 2.20 4.39
N ALA A 81 0.00 1.50 5.33
CA ALA A 81 -0.53 2.11 6.55
C ALA A 81 0.52 2.10 7.67
N PHE A 82 0.71 3.22 8.38
CA PHE A 82 1.59 3.26 9.57
C PHE A 82 1.09 2.34 10.70
N ARG A 83 -0.24 2.25 10.85
CA ARG A 83 -0.90 1.41 11.84
C ARG A 83 -2.10 0.75 11.19
N ARG A 84 -2.24 -0.57 11.35
CA ARG A 84 -3.36 -1.35 10.82
C ARG A 84 -4.18 -1.93 11.96
N HIS A 85 -5.50 -1.90 11.81
CA HIS A 85 -6.41 -2.66 12.65
C HIS A 85 -6.86 -3.90 11.88
N LEU A 86 -6.56 -5.08 12.41
CA LEU A 86 -6.91 -6.35 11.80
C LEU A 86 -7.17 -7.38 12.90
N TYR A 87 -8.23 -8.19 12.73
CA TYR A 87 -8.64 -9.23 13.67
C TYR A 87 -8.78 -8.74 15.12
N GLY A 88 -9.38 -7.55 15.31
CA GLY A 88 -9.64 -6.97 16.63
C GLY A 88 -8.42 -6.38 17.33
N SER A 89 -7.23 -6.43 16.72
CA SER A 89 -6.01 -5.83 17.27
C SER A 89 -5.48 -4.73 16.36
N SER A 90 -4.81 -3.73 16.95
CA SER A 90 -4.17 -2.67 16.16
C SER A 90 -2.68 -2.60 16.42
N GLN A 91 -1.90 -2.84 15.38
CA GLN A 91 -0.45 -2.97 15.42
C GLN A 91 0.21 -1.98 14.47
N LEU A 92 1.46 -1.61 14.77
CA LEU A 92 2.31 -0.91 13.83
C LEU A 92 2.59 -1.85 12.66
N ALA A 93 2.33 -1.38 11.44
CA ALA A 93 2.61 -2.16 10.26
C ALA A 93 3.99 -1.76 9.72
N GLN A 94 4.78 -2.76 9.34
CA GLN A 94 6.04 -2.55 8.67
C GLN A 94 5.78 -2.47 7.17
N ALA A 95 6.44 -1.53 6.48
CA ALA A 95 6.35 -1.41 5.03
C ALA A 95 6.85 -2.69 4.34
N SER A 96 6.15 -3.12 3.28
CA SER A 96 6.54 -4.29 2.50
C SER A 96 7.94 -4.12 1.91
N ARG A 97 8.75 -5.18 1.99
CA ARG A 97 10.05 -5.25 1.30
C ARG A 97 9.95 -4.95 -0.20
N PHE A 98 8.83 -5.27 -0.85
CA PHE A 98 8.64 -5.05 -2.28
C PHE A 98 8.64 -3.58 -2.68
N LEU A 99 8.38 -2.66 -1.74
CA LEU A 99 8.52 -1.22 -2.00
C LEU A 99 9.99 -0.80 -2.17
N GLY A 100 10.92 -1.51 -1.53
CA GLY A 100 12.36 -1.26 -1.65
C GLY A 100 12.96 -1.80 -2.95
N ASP A 101 12.30 -2.78 -3.58
CA ASP A 101 12.76 -3.40 -4.82
C ASP A 101 12.42 -2.56 -6.08
N LEU A 102 11.57 -1.55 -5.93
CA LEU A 102 11.16 -0.66 -7.01
C LEU A 102 12.25 0.39 -7.31
N PRO A 103 12.36 0.86 -8.57
CA PRO A 103 13.25 1.98 -8.91
C PRO A 103 12.80 3.22 -8.14
N GLN A 104 13.63 3.67 -7.20
CA GLN A 104 13.23 4.72 -6.26
C GLN A 104 13.07 6.09 -6.92
N ASP A 105 13.75 6.32 -8.04
CA ASP A 105 13.69 7.56 -8.82
C ASP A 105 12.33 7.75 -9.51
N ASP A 106 11.60 6.66 -9.74
CA ASP A 106 10.28 6.67 -10.39
C ASP A 106 9.13 6.76 -9.36
N ILE A 107 9.44 6.72 -8.05
CA ILE A 107 8.44 6.73 -6.99
C ILE A 107 8.28 8.13 -6.41
N GLU A 108 7.15 8.76 -6.72
CA GLU A 108 6.73 9.94 -6.00
C GLU A 108 6.23 9.57 -4.60
N ARG A 109 6.84 10.16 -3.57
CA ARG A 109 6.40 10.02 -2.17
C ARG A 109 5.65 11.29 -1.78
N PRO A 110 4.31 11.32 -1.88
CA PRO A 110 3.55 12.52 -1.56
C PRO A 110 3.79 12.87 -0.08
N ARG A 111 4.39 14.03 0.17
CA ARG A 111 4.47 14.57 1.52
C ARG A 111 3.06 14.97 1.93
N ARG A 112 2.63 14.61 3.15
CA ARG A 112 1.41 15.21 3.69
C ARG A 112 1.59 16.73 3.69
N PRO A 113 0.66 17.52 3.12
CA PRO A 113 0.68 18.97 3.28
C PRO A 113 0.73 19.30 4.79
N GLY A 114 1.77 20.01 5.22
CA GLY A 114 2.00 20.34 6.63
C GLY A 114 2.73 19.26 7.46
N ALA A 115 3.20 18.16 6.86
CA ALA A 115 4.18 17.31 7.55
C ALA A 115 5.48 18.11 7.76
N PRO A 116 6.05 18.10 8.98
CA PRO A 116 7.33 18.75 9.21
C PRO A 116 8.37 18.12 8.28
N GLU A 117 9.22 18.96 7.70
CA GLU A 117 10.40 18.50 6.99
C GLU A 117 11.14 17.52 7.91
N LEU A 118 11.37 16.29 7.43
CA LEU A 118 12.11 15.29 8.20
C LEU A 118 13.49 15.89 8.43
N ALA A 119 13.71 16.40 9.63
CA ALA A 119 15.01 16.91 10.02
C ALA A 119 16.04 15.81 9.74
N PRO A 120 17.20 16.15 9.15
CA PRO A 120 18.22 15.16 8.85
C PRO A 120 18.51 14.30 10.08
N LEU A 121 18.79 13.00 9.85
CA LEU A 121 19.17 12.06 10.89
C LEU A 121 20.27 12.70 11.74
N ARG A 122 19.96 12.90 13.02
CA ARG A 122 20.80 13.68 13.91
C ARG A 122 22.10 12.96 14.21
N ALA A 123 23.17 13.73 14.38
CA ALA A 123 24.39 13.21 14.96
C ALA A 123 24.10 12.66 16.38
N PRO A 124 24.65 11.49 16.73
CA PRO A 124 24.55 10.93 18.08
C PRO A 124 25.02 11.95 19.12
N GLY A 125 24.22 12.17 20.17
CA GLY A 125 24.56 13.06 21.29
C GLY A 125 23.87 14.43 21.30
N SER A 126 23.04 14.76 20.31
CA SER A 126 22.29 16.03 20.30
C SER A 126 20.99 15.94 21.13
N VAL A 127 21.02 16.46 22.36
CA VAL A 127 19.83 16.59 23.24
C VAL A 127 19.14 17.91 22.92
N ARG A 128 17.82 17.90 22.64
CA ARG A 128 17.03 19.14 22.59
C ARG A 128 16.63 19.56 24.00
N GLN A 129 16.70 20.86 24.28
CA GLN A 129 15.83 21.46 25.29
C GLN A 129 14.37 21.18 24.88
N ALA A 130 13.61 20.53 25.76
CA ALA A 130 12.23 20.17 25.51
C ALA A 130 11.38 21.44 25.37
N VAL A 131 10.93 21.75 24.16
CA VAL A 131 9.81 22.69 23.97
C VAL A 131 8.52 21.92 24.23
N HIS A 132 7.89 22.18 25.37
CA HIS A 132 6.53 21.77 25.65
C HIS A 132 5.60 22.39 24.60
N ALA A 133 5.23 21.62 23.58
CA ALA A 133 4.14 21.99 22.67
C ALA A 133 2.83 21.46 23.24
N HIS A 134 2.07 22.32 23.93
CA HIS A 134 0.70 22.03 24.32
C HIS A 134 -0.18 22.13 23.07
N ALA A 135 -0.51 20.99 22.45
CA ALA A 135 -1.48 20.94 21.36
C ALA A 135 -2.86 20.61 21.95
N VAL A 136 -3.61 21.63 22.37
CA VAL A 136 -5.05 21.49 22.60
C VAL A 136 -5.74 21.64 21.25
N ARG A 137 -6.33 20.57 20.71
CA ARG A 137 -7.34 20.69 19.66
C ARG A 137 -8.71 20.63 20.33
N PRO A 138 -9.61 21.62 20.14
CA PRO A 138 -11.00 21.45 20.52
C PRO A 138 -11.65 20.40 19.60
N ASN A 139 -12.39 19.47 20.21
CA ASN A 139 -13.19 18.45 19.53
C ASN A 139 -14.52 19.09 19.12
N PRO A 140 -14.88 19.20 17.82
CA PRO A 140 -16.21 19.63 17.43
C PRO A 140 -17.14 18.42 17.55
N VAL A 141 -17.98 18.43 18.58
CA VAL A 141 -19.15 17.56 18.67
C VAL A 141 -20.35 18.50 18.49
N GLU A 142 -21.11 18.32 17.42
CA GLU A 142 -22.51 18.77 17.37
C GLU A 142 -23.37 17.88 18.26
#